data_AF-A0A0D0B9E9-F1
#
_entry.id   AF-A0A0D0B9E9-F1
#
_cell.length_a   1.000
_cell.length_b   1.000
_cell.length_c   1.000
_cell.angle_alpha   90.00
_cell.angle_beta   90.00
_cell.angle_gamma   90.00
#
_symmetry.space_group_name_H-M   'P 1'
#
loop_
_entity.id
_entity.type
_entity.pdbx_description
1 polymer ?
#
loop_
_entity_poly.entity_id
_entity_poly.type
_entity_poly.pdbx_seq_one_letter_code
_entity_poly.pdbx_strand_id
1 'polypeptide(L)'
;MSSVRIPCRCAQCSKAPPGFSYQMKKTAKNHSIHYPCQPLAPVTQQPSTSAHIPVENQLENPQLVNRDNLESLNRDGLMELDESFHIEDIEPLSNHQVHPSPHQNCSPSPLPQEALKCIEYFDDILPISCRNPTDMPSVIPRAFLELPHVQMAYMNAVFANVHGCLPVLDAMQQLNNVLNMFDIAGVLPEESHPVCSLAGAKSRLGIDPDRWIIQYAICPACWKHYHPQDLSKLDGPTCTVPACDRIIYSESTNGKGDIVCTPSKINPQVSIIESLCCMMMQLGFAQSIHDSYRKTCPSTEDANYLMNNMLDSSNWYNHTVKTVREIGEWGSIQDVQGNGEEEIAKLCNHRYSLNLIIDGNWFGILE
;
A
#
# COMPACT_ATOMS: atom_id res chain seq x y z
N MET A 1 -22.76 25.95 4.74
CA MET A 1 -21.61 26.45 5.54
C MET A 1 -20.71 27.27 4.63
N SER A 2 -20.51 28.55 4.94
CA SER A 2 -19.65 29.44 4.15
C SER A 2 -18.18 29.05 4.36
N SER A 3 -17.49 28.66 3.30
CA SER A 3 -16.07 28.28 3.36
C SER A 3 -15.20 29.45 3.84
N VAL A 4 -14.42 29.24 4.91
CA VAL A 4 -13.50 30.24 5.47
C VAL A 4 -12.45 30.64 4.41
N ARG A 5 -12.34 31.95 4.16
CA ARG A 5 -11.34 32.53 3.23
C ARG A 5 -10.22 33.19 4.02
N ILE A 6 -8.98 33.02 3.57
CA ILE A 6 -7.78 33.60 4.18
C ILE A 6 -7.11 34.61 3.24
N PRO A 7 -6.44 35.65 3.76
CA PRO A 7 -5.74 36.63 2.95
C PRO A 7 -4.47 36.04 2.32
N CYS A 8 -4.39 36.02 0.99
CA CYS A 8 -3.20 35.61 0.22
C CYS A 8 -2.38 36.84 -0.17
N ARG A 9 -1.08 36.84 0.17
CA ARG A 9 -0.14 37.95 -0.06
C ARG A 9 0.91 37.67 -1.14
N CYS A 10 0.71 36.65 -1.97
CA CYS A 10 1.64 36.30 -3.04
C CYS A 10 1.85 37.46 -4.03
N ALA A 11 2.91 37.41 -4.86
CA ALA A 11 3.26 38.49 -5.79
C ALA A 11 2.14 38.90 -6.78
N GLN A 12 1.18 38.02 -7.04
CA GLN A 12 0.00 38.33 -7.85
C GLN A 12 -1.15 38.92 -7.05
N CYS A 13 -1.45 38.37 -5.87
CA CYS A 13 -2.53 38.85 -5.01
C CYS A 13 -2.20 40.18 -4.32
N SER A 14 -0.92 40.50 -4.15
CA SER A 14 -0.46 41.77 -3.60
C SER A 14 -0.68 42.97 -4.53
N LYS A 15 -1.01 42.73 -5.81
CA LYS A 15 -1.39 43.78 -6.78
C LYS A 15 -2.80 44.33 -6.56
N ALA A 16 -3.63 43.65 -5.76
CA ALA A 16 -4.95 44.15 -5.42
C ALA A 16 -4.84 45.40 -4.52
N PRO A 17 -5.81 46.34 -4.56
CA PRO A 17 -5.76 47.57 -3.76
C PRO A 17 -5.45 47.39 -2.26
N PRO A 18 -5.97 46.37 -1.55
CA PRO A 18 -5.64 46.16 -0.13
C PRO A 18 -4.28 45.47 0.09
N GLY A 19 -3.53 45.15 -0.96
CA GLY A 19 -2.26 44.41 -0.88
C GLY A 19 -2.41 42.90 -0.65
N PHE A 20 -3.63 42.37 -0.76
CA PHE A 20 -3.92 40.94 -0.66
C PHE A 20 -5.28 40.58 -1.29
N SER A 21 -5.56 39.29 -1.47
CA SER A 21 -6.87 38.78 -1.93
C SER A 21 -7.35 37.65 -1.02
N TYR A 22 -8.64 37.63 -0.67
CA TYR A 22 -9.23 36.54 0.12
C TYR A 22 -9.49 35.31 -0.73
N GLN A 23 -8.78 34.23 -0.42
CA GLN A 23 -8.80 32.97 -1.17
C GLN A 23 -9.12 31.80 -0.24
N MET A 24 -9.55 30.67 -0.79
CA MET A 24 -9.62 29.42 -0.03
C MET A 24 -8.20 28.96 0.36
N LYS A 25 -8.07 28.24 1.48
CA LYS A 25 -6.77 27.78 2.02
C LYS A 25 -5.93 27.02 0.99
N LYS A 26 -6.56 26.15 0.19
CA LYS A 26 -5.91 25.39 -0.89
C LYS A 26 -5.34 26.31 -1.98
N THR A 27 -6.12 27.28 -2.43
CA THR A 27 -5.70 28.26 -3.46
C THR A 27 -4.56 29.15 -2.96
N ALA A 28 -4.63 29.63 -1.71
CA ALA A 28 -3.57 30.43 -1.11
C ALA A 28 -2.24 29.66 -1.01
N LYS A 29 -2.27 28.36 -0.69
CA LYS A 29 -1.08 27.50 -0.66
C LYS A 29 -0.47 27.32 -2.06
N ASN A 30 -1.29 27.05 -3.08
CA ASN A 30 -0.80 26.96 -4.46
C ASN A 30 -0.18 28.29 -4.92
N HIS A 31 -0.78 29.41 -4.56
CA HIS A 31 -0.23 30.73 -4.88
C HIS A 31 1.13 30.98 -4.23
N SER A 32 1.37 30.53 -2.99
CA SER A 32 2.69 30.70 -2.34
C SER A 32 3.81 29.91 -3.01
N ILE A 33 3.47 28.80 -3.70
CA ILE A 33 4.44 27.96 -4.43
C ILE A 33 4.80 28.62 -5.76
N HIS A 34 3.80 29.11 -6.51
CA HIS A 34 4.02 29.66 -7.86
C HIS A 34 4.40 31.14 -7.88
N TYR A 35 4.06 31.90 -6.84
CA TYR A 35 4.28 33.35 -6.78
C TYR A 35 4.94 33.74 -5.44
N PRO A 36 6.23 33.42 -5.25
CA PRO A 36 6.92 33.73 -4.00
C PRO A 36 6.80 35.22 -3.66
N CYS A 37 6.53 35.53 -2.39
CA CYS A 37 6.46 36.92 -1.94
C CYS A 37 7.80 37.60 -2.22
N GLN A 38 7.77 38.73 -2.92
CA GLN A 38 8.94 39.60 -2.94
C GLN A 38 9.18 40.12 -1.52
N PRO A 39 10.43 40.05 -1.01
CA PRO A 39 10.76 40.64 0.27
C PRO A 39 10.41 42.12 0.24
N LEU A 40 9.50 42.54 1.13
CA LEU A 40 9.10 43.93 1.24
C LEU A 40 10.34 44.74 1.59
N ALA A 41 10.64 45.76 0.76
CA ALA A 41 11.60 46.77 1.12
C ALA A 41 11.21 47.39 2.48
N PRO A 42 12.17 47.68 3.38
CA PRO A 42 11.88 48.17 4.72
C PRO A 42 11.03 49.44 4.65
N VAL A 43 9.78 49.32 5.09
CA VAL A 43 8.83 50.43 5.16
C VAL A 43 9.27 51.36 6.28
N THR A 44 9.62 52.60 5.92
CA THR A 44 9.86 53.69 6.86
C THR A 44 8.58 53.96 7.64
N GLN A 45 8.60 53.68 8.95
CA GLN A 45 7.45 53.83 9.83
C GLN A 45 7.05 55.30 9.97
N GLN A 46 5.81 55.64 9.57
CA GLN A 46 5.14 56.87 10.00
C GLN A 46 4.35 56.60 11.30
N PRO A 47 4.34 57.54 12.26
CA PRO A 47 3.64 57.37 13.53
C PRO A 47 2.13 57.49 13.33
N SER A 48 1.39 56.49 13.80
CA SER A 48 -0.08 56.45 13.76
C SER A 48 -0.66 56.97 15.09
N THR A 49 -1.58 57.92 14.95
CA THR A 49 -2.42 58.48 16.01
C THR A 49 -3.52 57.49 16.39
N SER A 50 -3.64 57.22 17.69
CA SER A 50 -4.64 56.36 18.33
C SER A 50 -6.00 57.06 18.41
N ALA A 51 -7.06 56.39 17.94
CA ALA A 51 -8.45 56.77 18.21
C ALA A 51 -9.20 55.55 18.77
N HIS A 52 -9.69 55.72 20.00
CA HIS A 52 -10.54 54.81 20.76
C HIS A 52 -11.91 54.64 20.09
N ILE A 53 -12.43 53.41 20.03
CA ILE A 53 -13.87 53.13 19.82
C ILE A 53 -14.30 52.07 20.86
N PRO A 54 -15.50 52.18 21.47
CA PRO A 54 -15.89 51.39 22.62
C PRO A 54 -16.54 50.04 22.26
N VAL A 55 -16.46 49.14 23.23
CA VAL A 55 -17.04 47.81 23.31
C VAL A 55 -18.53 47.91 23.64
N GLU A 56 -19.39 47.19 22.91
CA GLU A 56 -20.78 46.97 23.29
C GLU A 56 -21.12 45.48 23.21
N ASN A 57 -21.45 44.91 24.37
CA ASN A 57 -21.97 43.57 24.61
C ASN A 57 -23.38 43.45 24.05
N GLN A 58 -23.72 42.36 23.36
CA GLN A 58 -25.05 41.72 23.51
C GLN A 58 -24.94 40.19 23.41
N LEU A 59 -25.58 39.56 24.38
CA LEU A 59 -25.65 38.14 24.69
C LEU A 59 -27.09 37.71 24.33
N GLU A 60 -27.27 36.79 23.39
CA GLU A 60 -28.57 36.13 23.19
C GLU A 60 -28.40 34.61 23.02
N ASN A 61 -28.95 33.91 24.01
CA ASN A 61 -29.27 32.49 24.03
C ASN A 61 -30.39 32.17 23.03
N PRO A 62 -30.41 30.95 22.47
CA PRO A 62 -31.70 30.26 22.35
C PRO A 62 -31.65 28.81 22.84
N GLN A 63 -32.44 28.61 23.90
CA GLN A 63 -33.42 27.55 24.16
C GLN A 63 -33.13 26.09 23.79
N LEU A 64 -33.06 25.30 24.86
CA LEU A 64 -33.33 23.87 24.97
C LEU A 64 -34.66 23.48 24.32
N VAL A 65 -34.61 22.47 23.44
CA VAL A 65 -35.77 21.71 23.00
C VAL A 65 -35.74 20.35 23.70
N ASN A 66 -36.75 20.13 24.54
CA ASN A 66 -37.09 18.86 25.17
C ASN A 66 -37.26 17.76 24.12
N ARG A 67 -36.71 16.57 24.41
CA ARG A 67 -37.05 15.35 23.68
C ARG A 67 -37.11 14.15 24.64
N ASP A 68 -38.16 14.13 25.44
CA ASP A 68 -38.70 12.91 26.02
C ASP A 68 -39.54 12.17 24.95
N ASN A 69 -39.55 10.84 25.03
CA ASN A 69 -40.25 9.84 24.21
C ASN A 69 -39.40 9.11 23.15
N LEU A 70 -38.76 8.02 23.58
CA LEU A 70 -38.89 6.73 22.90
C LEU A 70 -38.44 5.57 23.82
N GLU A 71 -39.24 5.25 24.82
CA GLU A 71 -39.24 3.93 25.43
C GLU A 71 -40.36 3.09 24.80
N SER A 72 -40.16 1.77 24.79
CA SER A 72 -41.08 0.69 24.41
C SER A 72 -41.14 0.31 22.92
N LEU A 73 -40.26 -0.61 22.51
CA LEU A 73 -40.71 -1.84 21.87
C LEU A 73 -39.88 -3.02 22.38
N ASN A 74 -40.62 -3.96 22.92
CA ASN A 74 -40.23 -5.14 23.65
C ASN A 74 -39.99 -6.29 22.67
N ARG A 75 -39.09 -7.19 23.09
CA ARG A 75 -39.22 -8.65 23.05
C ARG A 75 -39.10 -9.47 21.75
N ASP A 76 -38.28 -10.51 21.92
CA ASP A 76 -38.43 -11.91 21.48
C ASP A 76 -38.13 -12.24 20.01
N GLY A 77 -36.96 -12.86 19.82
CA GLY A 77 -36.53 -13.46 18.57
C GLY A 77 -35.28 -14.32 18.74
N LEU A 78 -35.34 -15.33 19.61
CA LEU A 78 -34.35 -16.40 19.69
C LEU A 78 -34.57 -17.30 18.47
N MET A 79 -33.80 -17.10 17.39
CA MET A 79 -33.75 -18.05 16.28
C MET A 79 -32.65 -19.07 16.55
N GLU A 80 -33.08 -20.31 16.74
CA GLU A 80 -32.26 -21.51 16.60
C GLU A 80 -31.67 -21.52 15.17
N LEU A 81 -30.35 -21.59 15.07
CA LEU A 81 -29.65 -21.85 13.82
C LEU A 81 -29.67 -23.37 13.60
N ASP A 82 -30.59 -23.81 12.74
CA ASP A 82 -30.63 -25.17 12.23
C ASP A 82 -29.53 -25.36 11.18
N GLU A 83 -28.67 -26.34 11.43
CA GLU A 83 -27.58 -26.79 10.57
C GLU A 83 -28.15 -27.62 9.41
N SER A 84 -28.34 -27.02 8.24
CA SER A 84 -28.44 -27.77 6.98
C SER A 84 -28.14 -26.90 5.76
N PHE A 85 -26.85 -26.73 5.44
CA PHE A 85 -26.44 -26.28 4.12
C PHE A 85 -26.52 -27.46 3.14
N HIS A 86 -27.69 -27.63 2.51
CA HIS A 86 -27.78 -28.34 1.24
C HIS A 86 -27.21 -27.46 0.13
N ILE A 87 -26.05 -27.86 -0.41
CA ILE A 87 -25.54 -27.33 -1.67
C ILE A 87 -26.41 -27.98 -2.76
N GLU A 88 -27.42 -27.25 -3.22
CA GLU A 88 -28.16 -27.62 -4.42
C GLU A 88 -27.27 -27.40 -5.66
N ASP A 89 -27.32 -28.39 -6.55
CA ASP A 89 -26.58 -28.46 -7.79
C ASP A 89 -26.75 -27.19 -8.64
N ILE A 90 -25.65 -26.46 -8.83
CA ILE A 90 -25.58 -25.36 -9.80
C ILE A 90 -25.65 -26.00 -11.19
N GLU A 91 -26.77 -25.80 -11.89
CA GLU A 91 -26.90 -26.15 -13.31
C GLU A 91 -25.78 -25.47 -14.13
N PRO A 92 -25.10 -26.21 -15.03
CA PRO A 92 -24.08 -25.61 -15.88
C PRO A 92 -24.74 -24.65 -16.87
N LEU A 93 -24.44 -23.36 -16.70
CA LEU A 93 -24.82 -22.31 -17.65
C LEU A 93 -24.36 -22.68 -19.06
N SER A 94 -25.32 -22.70 -19.97
CA SER A 94 -25.17 -23.03 -21.39
C SER A 94 -24.11 -22.17 -22.07
N ASN A 95 -23.19 -22.84 -22.76
CA ASN A 95 -22.18 -22.29 -23.65
C ASN A 95 -22.76 -21.30 -24.67
N HIS A 96 -22.51 -20.00 -24.49
CA HIS A 96 -22.58 -19.04 -25.59
C HIS A 96 -21.26 -19.08 -26.36
N GLN A 97 -21.27 -19.73 -27.52
CA GLN A 97 -20.20 -19.65 -28.51
C GLN A 97 -20.04 -18.20 -28.98
N VAL A 98 -18.99 -17.52 -28.50
CA VAL A 98 -18.50 -16.28 -29.08
C VAL A 98 -17.53 -16.67 -30.20
N HIS A 99 -17.93 -16.47 -31.45
CA HIS A 99 -17.02 -16.59 -32.59
C HIS A 99 -15.91 -15.51 -32.49
N PRO A 100 -14.63 -15.87 -32.63
CA PRO A 100 -13.56 -14.87 -32.71
C PRO A 100 -13.64 -14.13 -34.05
N SER A 101 -13.72 -12.80 -33.97
CA SER A 101 -13.56 -11.91 -35.13
C SER A 101 -12.15 -12.03 -35.71
N PRO A 102 -11.98 -11.94 -37.04
CA PRO A 102 -10.68 -12.03 -37.68
C PRO A 102 -9.78 -10.87 -37.25
N HIS A 103 -8.59 -11.21 -36.75
CA HIS A 103 -7.53 -10.29 -36.36
C HIS A 103 -7.19 -9.33 -37.52
N GLN A 104 -7.49 -8.04 -37.33
CA GLN A 104 -6.87 -6.98 -38.11
C GLN A 104 -5.45 -6.74 -37.58
N ASN A 105 -4.46 -6.95 -38.44
CA ASN A 105 -3.07 -6.58 -38.20
C ASN A 105 -2.95 -5.05 -38.07
N CYS A 106 -3.03 -4.55 -36.85
CA CYS A 106 -2.59 -3.19 -36.53
C CYS A 106 -1.07 -3.22 -36.29
N SER A 107 -0.30 -2.75 -37.27
CA SER A 107 1.10 -2.41 -37.04
C SER A 107 1.18 -1.30 -35.99
N PRO A 108 1.97 -1.44 -34.91
CA PRO A 108 2.10 -0.41 -33.90
C PRO A 108 2.78 0.81 -34.50
N SER A 109 2.14 1.98 -34.40
CA SER A 109 2.79 3.25 -34.67
C SER A 109 3.85 3.50 -33.60
N PRO A 110 5.07 3.96 -33.94
CA PRO A 110 6.12 4.22 -32.96
C PRO A 110 5.64 5.30 -31.99
N LEU A 111 5.56 4.95 -30.71
CA LEU A 111 5.26 5.90 -29.64
C LEU A 111 6.41 6.91 -29.50
N PRO A 112 6.12 8.21 -29.33
CA PRO A 112 7.15 9.22 -29.06
C PRO A 112 7.92 8.89 -27.78
N GLN A 113 9.25 8.77 -27.88
CA GLN A 113 10.16 8.39 -26.78
C GLN A 113 10.26 9.43 -25.64
N GLU A 114 9.45 10.48 -25.61
CA GLU A 114 9.62 11.63 -24.72
C GLU A 114 8.67 11.73 -23.51
N ALA A 115 7.89 10.68 -23.16
CA ALA A 115 6.92 10.82 -22.07
C ALA A 115 6.75 9.59 -21.16
N LEU A 116 7.85 8.98 -20.71
CA LEU A 116 7.87 8.29 -19.43
C LEU A 116 8.50 9.22 -18.39
N LYS A 117 7.79 10.28 -18.01
CA LYS A 117 8.07 10.92 -16.72
C LYS A 117 7.67 9.91 -15.66
N CYS A 118 8.65 9.37 -14.93
CA CYS A 118 8.41 8.66 -13.69
C CYS A 118 7.39 9.46 -12.87
N ILE A 119 6.26 8.86 -12.56
CA ILE A 119 5.27 9.48 -11.69
C ILE A 119 5.90 9.47 -10.30
N GLU A 120 6.36 10.63 -9.84
CA GLU A 120 6.89 10.84 -8.49
C GLU A 120 5.74 10.74 -7.46
N TYR A 121 5.25 9.54 -7.19
CA TYR A 121 4.40 9.23 -6.02
C TYR A 121 5.30 8.64 -4.92
N PHE A 122 6.10 9.48 -4.25
CA PHE A 122 6.94 9.03 -3.13
C PHE A 122 6.71 9.78 -1.81
N ASP A 123 5.79 10.75 -1.75
CA ASP A 123 5.60 11.55 -0.52
C ASP A 123 4.91 10.78 0.64
N ASP A 124 4.24 9.65 0.37
CA ASP A 124 3.55 8.86 1.40
C ASP A 124 4.31 7.60 1.86
N ILE A 125 5.45 7.27 1.24
CA ILE A 125 6.35 6.25 1.80
C ILE A 125 7.15 6.95 2.89
N LEU A 126 6.66 6.88 4.13
CA LEU A 126 7.42 7.34 5.29
C LEU A 126 8.85 6.78 5.20
N PRO A 127 9.90 7.62 5.36
CA PRO A 127 11.28 7.17 5.34
C PRO A 127 11.44 5.95 6.25
N ILE A 128 11.93 4.84 5.69
CA ILE A 128 12.04 3.55 6.39
C ILE A 128 12.89 3.66 7.66
N SER A 129 13.73 4.68 7.76
CA SER A 129 14.49 5.01 8.98
C SER A 129 13.63 5.25 10.22
N CYS A 130 12.29 5.40 10.07
CA CYS A 130 11.36 5.52 11.20
C CYS A 130 10.71 4.18 11.63
N ARG A 131 10.93 3.05 10.93
CA ARG A 131 10.38 1.75 11.36
C ARG A 131 11.18 1.23 12.55
N ASN A 132 10.52 1.13 13.70
CA ASN A 132 11.12 0.61 14.92
C ASN A 132 11.34 -0.91 14.74
N PRO A 133 12.53 -1.48 15.02
CA PRO A 133 12.76 -2.92 14.90
C PRO A 133 11.86 -3.76 15.82
N THR A 134 11.20 -3.14 16.81
CA THR A 134 10.18 -3.74 17.66
C THR A 134 8.81 -3.90 16.99
N ASP A 135 8.58 -3.29 15.82
CA ASP A 135 7.37 -3.49 15.02
C ASP A 135 7.43 -4.80 14.22
N MET A 136 7.88 -5.89 14.85
CA MET A 136 7.71 -7.22 14.29
C MET A 136 6.21 -7.54 14.16
N PRO A 137 5.78 -8.19 13.07
CA PRO A 137 4.40 -8.58 12.88
C PRO A 137 3.94 -9.48 14.02
N SER A 138 3.07 -8.92 14.88
CA SER A 138 2.30 -9.70 15.83
C SER A 138 1.44 -10.71 15.07
N VAL A 139 1.39 -11.95 15.56
CA VAL A 139 0.52 -13.01 15.02
C VAL A 139 -0.94 -12.58 14.98
N ILE A 140 -1.34 -11.72 15.94
CA ILE A 140 -2.67 -11.11 16.00
C ILE A 140 -2.56 -9.68 15.49
N PRO A 141 -3.25 -9.31 14.38
CA PRO A 141 -3.27 -7.94 13.91
C PRO A 141 -3.80 -6.98 14.97
N ARG A 142 -3.16 -5.82 15.10
CA ARG A 142 -3.45 -4.86 16.18
C ARG A 142 -4.89 -4.35 16.16
N ALA A 143 -5.52 -4.31 14.99
CA ALA A 143 -6.93 -3.96 14.84
C ALA A 143 -7.82 -4.83 15.74
N PHE A 144 -7.55 -6.13 15.91
CA PHE A 144 -8.37 -7.01 16.76
C PHE A 144 -8.34 -6.66 18.26
N LEU A 145 -7.41 -5.80 18.68
CA LEU A 145 -7.35 -5.26 20.04
C LEU A 145 -8.06 -3.91 20.19
N GLU A 146 -8.49 -3.30 19.07
CA GLU A 146 -9.21 -2.01 19.06
C GLU A 146 -10.72 -2.21 19.20
N LEU A 147 -11.47 -1.11 19.37
CA LEU A 147 -12.93 -1.18 19.48
C LEU A 147 -13.58 -1.66 18.16
N PRO A 148 -14.65 -2.47 18.20
CA PRO A 148 -15.26 -3.05 16.99
C PRO A 148 -15.66 -2.03 15.91
N HIS A 149 -16.15 -0.86 16.29
CA HIS A 149 -16.54 0.18 15.32
C HIS A 149 -15.34 0.82 14.62
N VAL A 150 -14.19 0.94 15.30
CA VAL A 150 -12.93 1.40 14.70
C VAL A 150 -12.40 0.35 13.72
N GLN A 151 -12.44 -0.93 14.11
CA GLN A 151 -12.09 -2.05 13.22
C GLN A 151 -12.93 -2.03 11.94
N MET A 152 -14.25 -1.86 12.09
CA MET A 152 -15.19 -1.80 10.96
C MET A 152 -14.90 -0.60 10.05
N ALA A 153 -14.53 0.55 10.61
CA ALA A 153 -14.12 1.72 9.82
C ALA A 153 -12.87 1.42 8.98
N TYR A 154 -11.85 0.77 9.56
CA TYR A 154 -10.67 0.34 8.80
C TYR A 154 -11.02 -0.67 7.71
N MET A 155 -11.80 -1.70 8.03
CA MET A 155 -12.20 -2.72 7.07
C MET A 155 -12.97 -2.11 5.90
N ASN A 156 -13.94 -1.23 6.16
CA ASN A 156 -14.72 -0.57 5.13
C ASN A 156 -13.85 0.28 4.19
N ALA A 157 -12.93 1.07 4.74
CA ALA A 157 -12.03 1.89 3.92
C ALA A 157 -11.07 1.05 3.08
N VAL A 158 -10.49 -0.02 3.65
CA VAL A 158 -9.59 -0.91 2.91
C VAL A 158 -10.35 -1.73 1.86
N PHE A 159 -11.53 -2.23 2.19
CA PHE A 159 -12.37 -2.95 1.23
C PHE A 159 -12.78 -2.06 0.06
N ALA A 160 -13.17 -0.82 0.32
CA ALA A 160 -13.47 0.16 -0.74
C ALA A 160 -12.26 0.41 -1.65
N ASN A 161 -11.05 0.50 -1.09
CA ASN A 161 -9.83 0.67 -1.88
C ASN A 161 -9.47 -0.58 -2.70
N VAL A 162 -9.47 -1.76 -2.09
CA VAL A 162 -8.98 -3.00 -2.71
C VAL A 162 -10.00 -3.60 -3.67
N HIS A 163 -11.26 -3.74 -3.25
CA HIS A 163 -12.32 -4.35 -4.04
C HIS A 163 -13.11 -3.32 -4.84
N GLY A 164 -13.36 -2.15 -4.25
CA GLY A 164 -14.08 -1.07 -4.94
C GLY A 164 -13.20 -0.23 -5.86
N CYS A 165 -11.90 -0.53 -5.95
CA CYS A 165 -10.90 0.24 -6.70
C CYS A 165 -10.92 1.75 -6.38
N LEU A 166 -11.36 2.12 -5.17
CA LEU A 166 -11.46 3.52 -4.77
C LEU A 166 -10.05 4.11 -4.64
N PRO A 167 -9.77 5.31 -5.19
CA PRO A 167 -8.46 5.94 -5.05
C PRO A 167 -8.04 6.07 -3.58
N VAL A 168 -6.74 5.96 -3.32
CA VAL A 168 -6.18 5.99 -1.95
C VAL A 168 -6.63 7.22 -1.17
N LEU A 169 -6.63 8.39 -1.82
CA LEU A 169 -7.06 9.65 -1.20
C LEU A 169 -8.53 9.62 -0.77
N ASP A 170 -9.40 9.07 -1.61
CA ASP A 170 -10.85 9.00 -1.36
C ASP A 170 -11.17 7.97 -0.28
N ALA A 171 -10.51 6.81 -0.30
CA ALA A 171 -10.63 5.80 0.76
C ALA A 171 -10.12 6.33 2.12
N MET A 172 -9.02 7.09 2.12
CA MET A 172 -8.52 7.77 3.32
C MET A 172 -9.50 8.85 3.81
N GLN A 173 -10.10 9.62 2.90
CA GLN A 173 -11.12 10.60 3.27
C GLN A 173 -12.37 9.91 3.85
N GLN A 174 -12.81 8.80 3.27
CA GLN A 174 -13.91 7.99 3.80
C GLN A 174 -13.62 7.50 5.21
N LEU A 175 -12.42 6.95 5.45
CA LEU A 175 -11.98 6.55 6.79
C LEU A 175 -12.08 7.70 7.79
N ASN A 176 -11.50 8.85 7.44
CA ASN A 176 -11.47 10.02 8.32
C ASN A 176 -12.88 10.57 8.60
N ASN A 177 -13.79 10.53 7.63
CA ASN A 177 -15.17 10.93 7.87
C ASN A 177 -15.86 10.05 8.92
N VAL A 178 -15.66 8.73 8.84
CA VAL A 178 -16.23 7.79 9.83
C VAL A 178 -15.62 8.00 11.21
N LEU A 179 -14.30 8.15 11.30
CA LEU A 179 -13.62 8.41 12.57
C LEU A 179 -14.04 9.75 13.19
N ASN A 180 -14.22 10.80 12.39
CA ASN A 180 -14.73 12.10 12.87
C ASN A 180 -16.16 11.98 13.41
N MET A 181 -17.02 11.13 12.82
CA MET A 181 -18.36 10.88 13.36
C MET A 181 -18.29 10.19 14.73
N PHE A 182 -17.35 9.25 14.91
CA PHE A 182 -17.13 8.60 16.20
C PHE A 182 -16.56 9.56 17.25
N ASP A 183 -15.68 10.47 16.84
CA ASP A 183 -15.13 11.52 17.71
C ASP A 183 -16.24 12.44 18.22
N ILE A 184 -17.08 12.94 17.32
CA ILE A 184 -18.25 13.78 17.65
C ILE A 184 -19.23 13.03 18.58
N ALA A 185 -19.39 11.73 18.39
CA ALA A 185 -20.25 10.89 19.24
C ALA A 185 -19.61 10.55 20.60
N GLY A 186 -18.34 10.88 20.84
CA GLY A 186 -17.63 10.56 22.09
C GLY A 186 -17.39 9.07 22.29
N VAL A 187 -17.33 8.27 21.21
CA VAL A 187 -17.15 6.80 21.27
C VAL A 187 -15.74 6.36 20.87
N LEU A 188 -14.82 7.29 20.64
CA LEU A 188 -13.40 6.97 20.42
C LEU A 188 -12.69 6.72 21.75
N PRO A 189 -11.71 5.79 21.78
CA PRO A 189 -10.97 5.51 23.00
C PRO A 189 -10.01 6.66 23.34
N GLU A 190 -9.98 7.07 24.62
CA GLU A 190 -9.12 8.18 25.09
C GLU A 190 -7.62 7.84 24.98
N GLU A 191 -7.24 6.58 25.24
CA GLU A 191 -5.84 6.17 25.34
C GLU A 191 -5.18 5.76 24.02
N SER A 192 -5.97 5.41 22.99
CA SER A 192 -5.43 4.93 21.71
C SER A 192 -6.04 5.64 20.52
N HIS A 193 -5.33 6.62 19.98
CA HIS A 193 -5.80 7.32 18.78
C HIS A 193 -5.88 6.36 17.59
N PRO A 194 -7.05 6.29 16.91
CA PRO A 194 -7.20 5.56 15.66
C PRO A 194 -6.23 6.07 14.60
N VAL A 195 -5.87 5.20 13.65
CA VAL A 195 -5.05 5.60 12.50
C VAL A 195 -5.90 6.29 11.44
N CYS A 196 -5.42 7.44 10.95
CA CYS A 196 -6.15 8.28 9.99
C CYS A 196 -5.66 8.12 8.53
N SER A 197 -4.69 7.23 8.29
CA SER A 197 -4.16 6.93 6.97
C SER A 197 -4.57 5.54 6.52
N LEU A 198 -4.77 5.36 5.22
CA LEU A 198 -5.15 4.06 4.65
C LEU A 198 -4.02 3.03 4.85
N ALA A 199 -2.75 3.44 4.69
CA ALA A 199 -1.61 2.58 4.98
C ALA A 199 -1.58 2.14 6.45
N GLY A 200 -1.85 3.05 7.38
CA GLY A 200 -1.99 2.73 8.80
C GLY A 200 -3.12 1.74 9.06
N ALA A 201 -4.28 1.93 8.43
CA ALA A 201 -5.43 1.03 8.56
C ALA A 201 -5.10 -0.38 8.03
N LYS A 202 -4.47 -0.50 6.86
CA LYS A 202 -3.97 -1.78 6.30
C LYS A 202 -3.00 -2.45 7.27
N SER A 203 -2.09 -1.68 7.86
CA SER A 203 -1.10 -2.18 8.81
C SER A 203 -1.74 -2.70 10.10
N ARG A 204 -2.71 -1.96 10.66
CA ARG A 204 -3.48 -2.40 11.84
C ARG A 204 -4.26 -3.68 11.57
N LEU A 205 -4.84 -3.80 10.38
CA LEU A 205 -5.56 -5.00 9.93
C LEU A 205 -4.63 -6.18 9.55
N GLY A 206 -3.31 -5.97 9.50
CA GLY A 206 -2.35 -7.03 9.17
C GLY A 206 -2.33 -7.40 7.69
N ILE A 207 -2.82 -6.52 6.83
CA ILE A 207 -2.93 -6.71 5.36
C ILE A 207 -2.05 -5.75 4.58
N ASP A 208 -1.09 -5.10 5.25
CA ASP A 208 -0.12 -4.21 4.62
C ASP A 208 1.05 -5.02 4.02
N PRO A 209 1.13 -5.19 2.68
CA PRO A 209 2.21 -5.93 2.05
C PRO A 209 3.55 -5.21 2.21
N ASP A 210 3.56 -3.88 2.31
CA ASP A 210 4.77 -3.07 2.41
C ASP A 210 5.51 -3.30 3.73
N ARG A 211 4.86 -3.94 4.70
CA ARG A 211 5.52 -4.38 5.94
C ARG A 211 6.57 -5.45 5.70
N TRP A 212 6.38 -6.28 4.68
CA TRP A 212 7.26 -7.40 4.35
C TRP A 212 8.34 -7.04 3.32
N ILE A 213 8.17 -5.90 2.65
CA ILE A 213 9.12 -5.41 1.63
C ILE A 213 10.25 -4.66 2.33
N ILE A 214 11.45 -5.21 2.25
CA ILE A 214 12.70 -4.56 2.63
C ILE A 214 13.20 -3.77 1.42
N GLN A 215 13.22 -2.45 1.53
CA GLN A 215 13.75 -1.58 0.47
C GLN A 215 15.25 -1.37 0.68
N TYR A 216 16.07 -2.20 0.04
CA TYR A 216 17.52 -2.02 0.09
C TYR A 216 17.92 -0.79 -0.73
N ALA A 217 18.76 0.07 -0.17
CA ALA A 217 19.46 1.04 -1.00
C ALA A 217 20.54 0.30 -1.79
N ILE A 218 20.70 0.64 -3.07
CA ILE A 218 21.70 -0.01 -3.93
C ILE A 218 22.63 1.01 -4.54
N CYS A 219 23.92 0.69 -4.57
CA CYS A 219 24.88 1.50 -5.31
C CYS A 219 24.56 1.42 -6.82
N PRO A 220 24.43 2.55 -7.53
CA PRO A 220 24.09 2.55 -8.95
C PRO A 220 25.20 1.98 -9.87
N ALA A 221 26.44 1.85 -9.38
CA ALA A 221 27.55 1.29 -10.16
C ALA A 221 27.83 -0.18 -9.83
N CYS A 222 28.13 -0.51 -8.57
CA CYS A 222 28.53 -1.87 -8.19
C CYS A 222 27.38 -2.75 -7.70
N TRP A 223 26.16 -2.20 -7.61
CA TRP A 223 24.95 -2.92 -7.16
C TRP A 223 25.01 -3.53 -5.76
N LYS A 224 25.97 -3.12 -4.92
CA LYS A 224 25.99 -3.52 -3.51
C LYS A 224 24.72 -3.04 -2.81
N HIS A 225 24.05 -3.96 -2.13
CA HIS A 225 22.89 -3.70 -1.29
C HIS A 225 23.29 -3.18 0.08
N TYR A 226 22.55 -2.18 0.55
CA TYR A 226 22.65 -1.60 1.87
C TYR A 226 21.30 -1.74 2.56
N HIS A 227 21.30 -2.43 3.69
CA HIS A 227 20.10 -2.53 4.52
C HIS A 227 19.76 -1.14 5.09
N PRO A 228 18.47 -0.79 5.25
CA PRO A 228 18.09 0.52 5.79
C PRO A 228 18.73 0.87 7.14
N GLN A 229 18.96 -0.13 8.00
CA GLN A 229 19.63 0.05 9.30
C GLN A 229 21.14 0.31 9.18
N ASP A 230 21.76 -0.06 8.06
CA ASP A 230 23.18 0.14 7.83
C ASP A 230 23.45 1.48 7.17
N LEU A 231 22.49 2.02 6.40
CA LEU A 231 22.58 3.37 5.82
C LEU A 231 22.85 4.44 6.87
N SER A 232 22.17 4.38 8.02
CA SER A 232 22.37 5.33 9.12
C SER A 232 23.70 5.16 9.85
N LYS A 233 24.40 4.04 9.63
CA LYS A 233 25.72 3.75 10.23
C LYS A 233 26.88 4.06 9.29
N LEU A 234 26.60 4.44 8.04
CA LEU A 234 27.64 4.81 7.10
C LEU A 234 28.25 6.15 7.51
N ASP A 235 29.58 6.27 7.36
CA ASP A 235 30.30 7.51 7.63
C ASP A 235 29.93 8.65 6.66
N GLY A 236 29.28 8.32 5.54
CA GLY A 236 28.82 9.29 4.56
C GLY A 236 28.08 8.65 3.38
N PRO A 237 27.67 9.47 2.39
CA PRO A 237 26.80 9.04 1.30
C PRO A 237 27.48 8.20 0.22
N THR A 238 28.81 8.04 0.28
CA THR A 238 29.61 7.34 -0.73
C THR A 238 29.63 5.84 -0.51
N CYS A 239 29.71 5.09 -1.60
CA CYS A 239 29.81 3.63 -1.57
C CYS A 239 31.04 3.11 -0.81
N THR A 240 30.80 2.10 0.04
CA THR A 240 31.85 1.46 0.86
C THR A 240 32.69 0.41 0.12
N VAL A 241 32.32 0.07 -1.12
CA VAL A 241 33.14 -0.83 -1.95
C VAL A 241 34.40 -0.10 -2.41
N PRO A 242 35.61 -0.68 -2.22
CA PRO A 242 36.84 -0.10 -2.73
C PRO A 242 36.76 0.24 -4.22
N ALA A 243 37.27 1.41 -4.60
CA ALA A 243 37.22 1.95 -5.96
C ALA A 243 35.82 2.27 -6.50
N CYS A 244 34.79 2.39 -5.64
CA CYS A 244 33.47 2.90 -6.03
C CYS A 244 33.20 4.25 -5.36
N ASP A 245 33.13 5.32 -6.16
CA ASP A 245 32.92 6.71 -5.72
C ASP A 245 31.45 7.17 -5.82
N ARG A 246 30.53 6.25 -6.13
CA ARG A 246 29.12 6.60 -6.32
C ARG A 246 28.41 6.91 -5.00
N ILE A 247 27.51 7.89 -5.10
CA ILE A 247 26.61 8.33 -4.03
C ILE A 247 25.42 7.37 -3.95
N ILE A 248 25.20 6.77 -2.77
CA ILE A 248 24.12 5.82 -2.49
C ILE A 248 22.87 6.52 -1.97
N TYR A 249 23.02 7.65 -1.27
CA TYR A 249 21.90 8.40 -0.74
C TYR A 249 22.20 9.91 -0.70
N SER A 250 21.16 10.73 -0.71
CA SER A 250 21.23 12.17 -0.47
C SER A 250 20.74 12.50 0.93
N GLU A 251 21.40 13.44 1.59
CA GLU A 251 21.00 13.94 2.91
C GLU A 251 20.13 15.19 2.74
N SER A 252 19.02 15.24 3.48
CA SER A 252 18.15 16.42 3.57
C SER A 252 17.78 16.65 5.02
N THR A 253 17.62 17.91 5.44
CA THR A 253 17.20 18.23 6.81
C THR A 253 15.68 18.41 6.84
N ASN A 254 15.00 17.66 7.69
CA ASN A 254 13.55 17.80 7.86
C ASN A 254 13.22 19.10 8.62
N GLY A 255 11.93 19.48 8.68
CA GLY A 255 11.49 20.66 9.43
C GLY A 255 11.74 20.63 10.95
N LYS A 256 12.12 19.46 11.50
CA LYS A 256 12.51 19.28 12.91
C LYS A 256 14.02 19.41 13.13
N GLY A 257 14.80 19.55 12.06
CA GLY A 257 16.27 19.57 12.13
C GLY A 257 16.94 18.20 12.04
N ASP A 258 16.18 17.10 11.94
CA ASP A 258 16.77 15.77 11.77
C ASP A 258 17.25 15.57 10.34
N ILE A 259 18.37 14.86 10.19
CA ILE A 259 18.91 14.47 8.89
C ILE A 259 18.14 13.25 8.40
N VAL A 260 17.56 13.36 7.21
CA VAL A 260 16.86 12.31 6.50
C VAL A 260 17.70 11.90 5.30
N CYS A 261 18.15 10.64 5.31
CA CYS A 261 18.89 10.02 4.21
C CYS A 261 17.90 9.41 3.22
N THR A 262 17.90 9.90 1.98
CA THR A 262 17.04 9.41 0.89
C THR A 262 17.90 8.60 -0.09
N PRO A 263 17.66 7.29 -0.27
CA PRO A 263 18.41 6.47 -1.22
C PRO A 263 18.32 7.00 -2.66
N SER A 264 19.43 7.00 -3.39
CA SER A 264 19.45 7.38 -4.81
C SER A 264 18.80 6.31 -5.69
N LYS A 265 18.88 5.04 -5.30
CA LYS A 265 18.23 3.91 -5.96
C LYS A 265 17.80 2.87 -4.93
N ILE A 266 16.58 2.37 -5.09
CA ILE A 266 15.97 1.37 -4.21
C ILE A 266 15.79 0.06 -4.97
N ASN A 267 16.13 -1.05 -4.31
CA ASN A 267 15.80 -2.40 -4.76
C ASN A 267 14.90 -3.07 -3.71
N PRO A 268 13.57 -3.14 -3.94
CA PRO A 268 12.68 -3.83 -3.02
C PRO A 268 12.97 -5.33 -3.05
N GLN A 269 13.11 -5.93 -1.88
CA GLN A 269 13.21 -7.37 -1.69
C GLN A 269 12.19 -7.79 -0.65
N VAL A 270 11.71 -9.02 -0.77
CA VAL A 270 10.79 -9.62 0.19
C VAL A 270 11.34 -10.98 0.58
N SER A 271 11.25 -11.35 1.86
CA SER A 271 11.57 -12.71 2.27
C SER A 271 10.54 -13.65 1.66
N ILE A 272 11.01 -14.58 0.80
CA ILE A 272 10.14 -15.58 0.19
C ILE A 272 9.45 -16.43 1.25
N ILE A 273 10.14 -16.76 2.35
CA ILE A 273 9.60 -17.56 3.45
C ILE A 273 8.49 -16.80 4.16
N GLU A 274 8.72 -15.53 4.51
CA GLU A 274 7.69 -14.72 5.19
C GLU A 274 6.49 -14.46 4.28
N SER A 275 6.73 -14.21 2.99
CA SER A 275 5.69 -14.07 1.98
C SER A 275 4.84 -15.32 1.87
N LEU A 276 5.48 -16.50 1.80
CA LEU A 276 4.78 -17.78 1.79
C LEU A 276 3.98 -17.99 3.06
N CYS A 277 4.55 -17.74 4.24
CA CYS A 277 3.81 -17.81 5.50
C CYS A 277 2.57 -16.91 5.47
N CYS A 278 2.70 -15.67 4.98
CA CYS A 278 1.56 -14.75 4.86
C CYS A 278 0.49 -15.26 3.91
N MET A 279 0.87 -15.74 2.73
CA MET A 279 -0.06 -16.32 1.77
C MET A 279 -0.76 -17.56 2.36
N MET A 280 -0.01 -18.45 3.02
CA MET A 280 -0.54 -19.66 3.66
C MET A 280 -1.54 -19.37 4.79
N MET A 281 -1.42 -18.21 5.46
CA MET A 281 -2.37 -17.78 6.49
C MET A 281 -3.68 -17.22 5.91
N GLN A 282 -3.75 -16.93 4.61
CA GLN A 282 -4.99 -16.45 3.99
C GLN A 282 -5.98 -17.61 3.83
N LEU A 283 -7.18 -17.43 4.38
CA LEU A 283 -8.30 -18.33 4.18
C LEU A 283 -8.59 -18.48 2.67
N GLY A 284 -8.65 -19.72 2.20
CA GLY A 284 -8.83 -20.05 0.79
C GLY A 284 -7.52 -20.24 0.02
N PHE A 285 -6.44 -19.53 0.34
CA PHE A 285 -5.15 -19.75 -0.34
C PHE A 285 -4.64 -21.17 -0.10
N ALA A 286 -4.60 -21.61 1.16
CA ALA A 286 -4.20 -22.98 1.49
C ALA A 286 -5.11 -24.04 0.83
N GLN A 287 -6.39 -23.73 0.64
CA GLN A 287 -7.34 -24.61 -0.05
C GLN A 287 -7.15 -24.60 -1.58
N SER A 288 -6.62 -23.50 -2.13
CA SER A 288 -6.33 -23.36 -3.55
C SER A 288 -5.03 -24.07 -3.98
N ILE A 289 -4.20 -24.53 -3.02
CA ILE A 289 -2.96 -25.23 -3.32
C ILE A 289 -3.28 -26.54 -4.01
N HIS A 290 -2.69 -26.69 -5.20
CA HIS A 290 -2.93 -27.84 -6.04
C HIS A 290 -2.13 -29.07 -5.58
N ASP A 291 -2.81 -30.14 -5.17
CA ASP A 291 -2.17 -31.44 -4.94
C ASP A 291 -1.83 -32.10 -6.29
N SER A 292 -0.58 -31.92 -6.71
CA SER A 292 -0.05 -32.48 -7.96
C SER A 292 0.34 -33.95 -7.85
N TYR A 293 0.44 -34.50 -6.62
CA TYR A 293 0.95 -35.86 -6.39
C TYR A 293 -0.01 -36.94 -6.93
N ARG A 294 -1.31 -36.65 -6.92
CA ARG A 294 -2.37 -37.63 -7.28
C ARG A 294 -2.83 -37.55 -8.73
N LYS A 295 -2.38 -36.54 -9.49
CA LYS A 295 -2.81 -36.36 -10.88
C LYS A 295 -1.79 -36.93 -11.83
N THR A 296 -2.24 -37.82 -12.71
CA THR A 296 -1.48 -38.17 -13.91
C THR A 296 -1.38 -36.95 -14.82
N CYS A 297 -0.22 -36.78 -15.46
CA CYS A 297 -0.04 -35.77 -16.50
C CYS A 297 -1.21 -35.91 -17.51
N PRO A 298 -2.02 -34.86 -17.74
CA PRO A 298 -3.03 -34.91 -18.79
C PRO A 298 -2.31 -35.21 -20.10
N SER A 299 -2.79 -36.20 -20.84
CA SER A 299 -2.19 -36.52 -22.14
C SER A 299 -2.40 -35.33 -23.06
N THR A 300 -1.34 -34.57 -23.30
CA THR A 300 -1.32 -33.47 -24.29
C THR A 300 -1.32 -33.98 -25.73
N GLU A 301 -1.49 -35.28 -25.95
CA GLU A 301 -1.56 -35.89 -27.29
C GLU A 301 -2.90 -35.60 -27.99
N ASP A 302 -3.91 -35.07 -27.28
CA ASP A 302 -5.14 -34.60 -27.92
C ASP A 302 -4.88 -33.27 -28.65
N ALA A 303 -5.02 -33.29 -29.98
CA ALA A 303 -4.90 -32.10 -30.82
C ALA A 303 -5.94 -31.01 -30.48
N ASN A 304 -7.01 -31.37 -29.76
CA ASN A 304 -8.03 -30.44 -29.28
C ASN A 304 -7.82 -30.04 -27.80
N TYR A 305 -6.68 -30.39 -27.19
CA TYR A 305 -6.39 -30.01 -25.82
C TYR A 305 -6.30 -28.49 -25.68
N LEU A 306 -7.27 -27.90 -24.99
CA LEU A 306 -7.25 -26.50 -24.61
C LEU A 306 -6.68 -26.38 -23.20
N MET A 307 -5.54 -25.69 -23.07
CA MET A 307 -4.93 -25.38 -21.79
C MET A 307 -5.83 -24.39 -21.02
N ASN A 308 -6.46 -24.81 -19.94
CA ASN A 308 -7.38 -23.95 -19.17
C ASN A 308 -6.63 -23.09 -18.14
N ASN A 309 -5.46 -23.54 -17.69
CA ASN A 309 -4.56 -22.81 -16.79
C ASN A 309 -3.10 -23.19 -17.03
N MET A 310 -2.14 -22.59 -16.31
CA MET A 310 -0.72 -22.93 -16.48
C MET A 310 -0.32 -24.32 -15.95
N LEU A 311 -1.14 -24.94 -15.09
CA LEU A 311 -0.88 -26.27 -14.50
C LEU A 311 -1.16 -27.40 -15.49
N ASP A 312 -2.00 -27.10 -16.48
CA ASP A 312 -2.39 -27.98 -17.59
C ASP A 312 -1.24 -28.19 -18.61
N SER A 313 -0.20 -27.37 -18.55
CA SER A 313 0.94 -27.51 -19.45
C SER A 313 1.72 -28.80 -19.16
N SER A 314 2.08 -29.56 -20.20
CA SER A 314 3.01 -30.69 -20.06
C SER A 314 4.36 -30.27 -19.45
N ASN A 315 4.76 -29.01 -19.62
CA ASN A 315 5.95 -28.45 -18.97
C ASN A 315 5.83 -28.46 -17.45
N TRP A 316 4.63 -28.29 -16.89
CA TRP A 316 4.40 -28.35 -15.45
C TRP A 316 4.90 -29.68 -14.86
N TYR A 317 4.56 -30.79 -15.51
CA TYR A 317 4.91 -32.16 -15.10
C TYR A 317 6.34 -32.56 -15.47
N ASN A 318 7.01 -31.77 -16.31
CA ASN A 318 8.39 -32.00 -16.74
C ASN A 318 9.40 -31.12 -15.98
N HIS A 319 8.94 -30.22 -15.10
CA HIS A 319 9.84 -29.52 -14.19
C HIS A 319 10.55 -30.51 -13.28
N THR A 320 11.85 -30.33 -13.18
CA THR A 320 12.76 -31.21 -12.46
C THR A 320 13.53 -30.43 -11.41
N VAL A 321 13.73 -31.04 -10.25
CA VAL A 321 14.57 -30.48 -9.19
C VAL A 321 15.95 -31.13 -9.33
N LYS A 322 16.95 -30.32 -9.71
CA LYS A 322 18.34 -30.78 -9.84
C LYS A 322 19.18 -30.56 -8.58
N THR A 323 18.55 -30.08 -7.52
CA THR A 323 19.20 -29.77 -6.25
C THR A 323 18.83 -30.82 -5.21
N VAL A 324 19.83 -31.37 -4.55
CA VAL A 324 19.67 -32.29 -3.42
C VAL A 324 19.95 -31.50 -2.15
N ARG A 325 19.09 -31.67 -1.15
CA ARG A 325 19.28 -31.05 0.15
C ARG A 325 20.20 -31.93 1.00
N GLU A 326 21.40 -31.44 1.25
CA GLU A 326 22.34 -32.06 2.17
C GLU A 326 22.18 -31.45 3.57
N ILE A 327 22.10 -32.33 4.58
CA ILE A 327 22.15 -31.94 5.98
C ILE A 327 23.58 -32.23 6.44
N GLY A 328 24.36 -31.17 6.63
CA GLY A 328 25.72 -31.28 7.15
C GLY A 328 25.74 -31.82 8.58
N GLU A 329 26.92 -32.26 9.03
CA GLU A 329 27.13 -32.90 10.35
C GLU A 329 26.60 -32.07 11.54
N TRP A 330 26.51 -30.74 11.38
CA TRP A 330 26.06 -29.81 12.40
C TRP A 330 24.59 -29.39 12.25
N GLY A 331 23.82 -30.08 11.41
CA GLY A 331 22.43 -29.72 11.08
C GLY A 331 22.31 -28.53 10.13
N SER A 332 23.41 -28.05 9.54
CA SER A 332 23.37 -27.03 8.49
C SER A 332 22.73 -27.61 7.23
N ILE A 333 21.75 -26.93 6.68
CA ILE A 333 21.05 -27.37 5.46
C ILE A 333 21.67 -26.63 4.27
N GLN A 334 22.17 -27.36 3.29
CA GLN A 334 22.67 -26.80 2.02
C GLN A 334 21.98 -27.50 0.85
N ASP A 335 21.56 -26.73 -0.14
CA ASP A 335 21.08 -27.28 -1.40
C ASP A 335 22.29 -27.35 -2.36
N VAL A 336 22.70 -28.56 -2.74
CA VAL A 336 23.80 -28.83 -3.68
C VAL A 336 23.26 -29.32 -5.01
N GLN A 337 23.96 -29.07 -6.12
CA GLN A 337 23.58 -29.71 -7.37
C GLN A 337 23.88 -31.21 -7.27
N GLY A 338 22.90 -32.06 -7.61
CA GLY A 338 23.11 -33.50 -7.64
C GLY A 338 24.22 -33.87 -8.64
N ASN A 339 25.00 -34.90 -8.33
CA ASN A 339 26.19 -35.33 -9.11
C ASN A 339 25.88 -35.90 -10.51
N GLY A 340 24.70 -35.63 -11.08
CA GLY A 340 24.28 -36.07 -12.41
C GLY A 340 23.93 -37.56 -12.54
N GLU A 341 24.35 -38.40 -11.60
CA GLU A 341 24.04 -39.84 -11.58
C GLU A 341 22.73 -40.16 -10.85
N GLU A 342 22.26 -39.29 -9.94
CA GLU A 342 20.99 -39.48 -9.26
C GLU A 342 19.80 -39.16 -10.19
N GLU A 343 18.77 -39.99 -10.11
CA GLU A 343 17.54 -39.83 -10.89
C GLU A 343 16.91 -38.46 -10.57
N ILE A 344 16.84 -37.61 -11.59
CA ILE A 344 16.34 -36.25 -11.43
C ILE A 344 14.86 -36.31 -11.05
N ALA A 345 14.56 -36.04 -9.78
CA ALA A 345 13.20 -36.05 -9.27
C ALA A 345 12.36 -34.97 -9.98
N LYS A 346 11.21 -35.37 -10.50
CA LYS A 346 10.22 -34.42 -11.01
C LYS A 346 9.63 -33.63 -9.85
N LEU A 347 9.31 -32.37 -10.09
CA LEU A 347 8.74 -31.47 -9.09
C LEU A 347 7.41 -32.02 -8.52
N CYS A 348 6.62 -32.71 -9.35
CA CYS A 348 5.38 -33.38 -8.97
C CYS A 348 5.57 -34.62 -8.08
N ASN A 349 6.79 -35.15 -7.97
CA ASN A 349 7.08 -36.29 -7.10
C ASN A 349 7.26 -35.87 -5.63
N HIS A 350 7.48 -34.59 -5.36
CA HIS A 350 7.56 -34.07 -4.01
C HIS A 350 6.16 -33.84 -3.44
N ARG A 351 5.95 -34.20 -2.17
CA ARG A 351 4.69 -33.95 -1.45
C ARG A 351 4.32 -32.47 -1.39
N TYR A 352 5.33 -31.62 -1.25
CA TYR A 352 5.19 -30.18 -1.28
C TYR A 352 6.24 -29.64 -2.24
N SER A 353 5.79 -28.93 -3.27
CA SER A 353 6.65 -28.24 -4.21
C SER A 353 6.05 -26.90 -4.55
N LEU A 354 6.93 -25.93 -4.79
CA LEU A 354 6.57 -24.59 -5.21
C LEU A 354 7.21 -24.34 -6.57
N ASN A 355 6.37 -24.10 -7.58
CA ASN A 355 6.81 -23.58 -8.87
C ASN A 355 6.37 -22.12 -8.98
N LEU A 356 7.34 -21.22 -9.14
CA LEU A 356 7.07 -19.80 -9.36
C LEU A 356 7.35 -19.49 -10.83
N ILE A 357 6.29 -19.15 -11.56
CA ILE A 357 6.38 -18.74 -12.95
C ILE A 357 6.19 -17.21 -12.98
N ILE A 358 7.14 -16.52 -13.60
CA ILE A 358 7.06 -15.07 -13.85
C ILE A 358 6.91 -14.89 -15.36
N ASP A 359 5.78 -14.33 -15.80
CA ASP A 359 5.62 -13.91 -17.19
C ASP A 359 6.29 -12.54 -17.38
N GLY A 360 7.48 -12.53 -17.97
CA GLY A 360 8.23 -11.32 -18.24
C GLY A 360 7.55 -10.36 -19.24
N ASN A 361 6.63 -10.87 -20.07
CA ASN A 361 5.92 -10.04 -21.06
C ASN A 361 4.95 -9.07 -20.41
N TRP A 362 4.33 -9.46 -19.27
CA TRP A 362 3.40 -8.58 -18.54
C TRP A 362 4.08 -7.32 -17.99
N PHE A 363 5.40 -7.35 -17.87
CA PHE A 363 6.20 -6.23 -17.37
C PHE A 363 6.90 -5.45 -18.49
N GLY A 364 6.70 -5.80 -19.76
CA GLY A 364 7.37 -5.15 -20.90
C GLY A 364 8.90 -5.30 -20.87
N ILE A 365 9.43 -6.32 -20.18
CA ILE A 365 10.88 -6.51 -20.01
C ILE A 365 11.54 -7.05 -21.29
N LEU A 366 10.75 -7.68 -22.17
CA LEU A 366 11.23 -8.35 -23.38
C LEU A 366 11.03 -7.53 -24.67
N GLU A 367 10.63 -6.25 -24.56
CA GLU A 367 10.51 -5.32 -25.69
C GLU A 367 11.75 -4.44 -25.89
#